data_AF-A0A846DKJ6-F1
#
_entry.id   AF-A0A846DKJ6-F1
#
_cell.length_a   1.000
_cell.length_b   1.000
_cell.length_c   1.000
_cell.angle_alpha   90.00
_cell.angle_beta   90.00
_cell.angle_gamma   90.00
#
_symmetry.space_group_name_H-M   'P 1'
#
loop_
_entity.id
_entity.type
_entity.pdbx_description
1 polymer ?
#
loop_
_entity_poly.entity_id
_entity_poly.type
_entity_poly.pdbx_seq_one_letter_code
_entity_poly.pdbx_strand_id
1 'polypeptide(L)'
;NSPLFSGSLNAEVFEGWLSQYLLPSLTIPSVLIMDNAPIPRKNAIRELVESVSHQVLFLPKYSPDFHDIEHDFSALKRARMSTSIDTSLDEVIREYCAS
;
A
#
# COMPACT_ATOMS: atom_id res chain seq x y z
N ASN A 1 -9.89 8.92 -2.00
CA ASN A 1 -9.65 8.98 -0.55
C ASN A 1 -9.28 7.60 -0.05
N SER A 2 -7.99 7.32 0.11
CA SER A 2 -7.56 6.14 0.87
C SER A 2 -7.59 6.49 2.36
N PRO A 3 -8.10 5.60 3.22
CA PRO A 3 -8.19 5.87 4.66
C PRO A 3 -6.79 5.89 5.32
N LEU A 4 -6.60 6.80 6.28
CA LEU A 4 -5.48 6.74 7.22
C LEU A 4 -5.86 5.86 8.42
N PHE A 5 -4.93 5.00 8.84
CA PHE A 5 -5.10 4.12 10.00
C PHE A 5 -4.19 4.56 11.15
N SER A 6 -4.73 4.57 12.36
CA SER A 6 -3.97 4.84 13.59
C SER A 6 -3.51 3.53 14.23
N GLY A 7 -2.25 3.49 14.68
CA GLY A 7 -1.68 2.33 15.37
C GLY A 7 -0.95 1.35 14.44
N SER A 8 -0.75 0.13 14.92
CA SER A 8 -0.07 -0.91 14.15
C SER A 8 -1.03 -1.59 13.18
N LEU A 9 -0.59 -1.78 11.94
CA LEU A 9 -1.32 -2.56 10.96
C LEU A 9 -1.31 -4.04 11.38
N ASN A 10 -2.49 -4.61 11.61
CA ASN A 10 -2.66 -6.05 11.80
C ASN A 10 -3.30 -6.67 10.54
N ALA A 11 -3.36 -7.99 10.50
CA ALA A 11 -3.82 -8.68 9.29
C ALA A 11 -5.31 -8.40 8.97
N GLU A 12 -6.17 -8.27 9.99
CA GLU A 12 -7.60 -7.97 9.80
C GLU A 12 -7.80 -6.57 9.21
N VAL A 13 -7.08 -5.56 9.71
CA VAL A 13 -7.14 -4.19 9.18
C VAL A 13 -6.66 -4.16 7.73
N PHE A 14 -5.59 -4.90 7.41
CA PHE A 14 -5.08 -4.98 6.04
C PHE A 14 -6.05 -5.69 5.09
N GLU A 15 -6.61 -6.83 5.48
CA GLU A 15 -7.61 -7.57 4.69
C GLU A 15 -8.88 -6.73 4.46
N GLY A 16 -9.33 -6.00 5.49
CA GLY A 16 -10.43 -5.04 5.39
C GLY A 16 -10.12 -3.92 4.41
N TRP A 17 -8.94 -3.31 4.50
CA TRP A 17 -8.52 -2.27 3.55
C TRP A 17 -8.46 -2.80 2.11
N LEU A 18 -7.86 -3.98 1.93
CA LEU A 18 -7.70 -4.62 0.62
C LEU A 18 -9.06 -4.88 -0.04
N SER A 19 -9.99 -5.49 0.70
CA SER A 19 -11.34 -5.82 0.20
C SER A 19 -12.25 -4.61 0.00
N GLN A 20 -12.19 -3.61 0.88
CA GLN A 20 -13.13 -2.48 0.87
C GLN A 20 -12.68 -1.31 0.00
N TYR A 21 -11.37 -1.14 -0.22
CA TYR A 21 -10.82 0.04 -0.90
C TYR A 21 -10.00 -0.32 -2.12
N LEU A 22 -8.98 -1.17 -1.99
CA LEU A 22 -8.08 -1.43 -3.11
C LEU A 22 -8.76 -2.25 -4.22
N LEU A 23 -9.29 -3.44 -3.91
CA LEU A 23 -9.88 -4.31 -4.94
C LEU A 23 -11.05 -3.64 -5.70
N PRO A 24 -11.99 -2.92 -5.04
CA PRO A 24 -13.05 -2.22 -5.76
C PRO A 24 -12.57 -1.06 -6.65
N SER A 25 -11.35 -0.56 -6.45
CA SER A 25 -10.76 0.51 -7.27
C SER A 25 -10.11 -0.01 -8.56
N LEU A 26 -9.89 -1.32 -8.69
CA LEU A 26 -9.28 -1.94 -9.86
C LEU A 26 -10.35 -2.28 -10.88
N THR A 27 -10.29 -1.66 -12.07
CA THR A 27 -11.30 -1.84 -13.13
C THR A 27 -10.92 -2.89 -14.17
N ILE A 28 -9.67 -3.37 -14.14
CA ILE A 28 -9.14 -4.39 -15.04
C ILE A 28 -8.38 -5.47 -14.26
N PRO A 29 -8.34 -6.72 -14.76
CA PRO A 29 -7.47 -7.76 -14.19
C PRO A 29 -6.05 -7.23 -14.01
N SER A 30 -5.51 -7.41 -12.81
CA SER A 30 -4.30 -6.71 -12.34
C SER A 30 -3.47 -7.65 -11.47
N VAL A 31 -2.17 -7.42 -11.41
CA VAL A 31 -1.25 -8.16 -10.53
C VAL A 31 -0.82 -7.24 -9.39
N LEU A 32 -1.21 -7.58 -8.17
CA LEU A 32 -0.72 -6.93 -6.95
C LEU A 32 0.67 -7.48 -6.63
N ILE A 33 1.66 -6.59 -6.59
CA ILE A 33 3.01 -6.95 -6.18
C ILE A 33 3.18 -6.50 -4.72
N MET A 34 3.48 -7.45 -3.84
CA MET A 34 3.60 -7.23 -2.41
C MET A 34 5.01 -7.54 -1.92
N ASP A 35 5.53 -6.68 -1.05
CA ASP A 35 6.81 -6.90 -0.39
C ASP A 35 6.80 -8.15 0.49
N ASN A 36 8.00 -8.67 0.80
CA ASN A 36 8.14 -9.85 1.66
C ASN A 36 8.10 -9.48 3.14
N ALA A 37 7.21 -8.57 3.53
CA ALA A 37 6.95 -8.35 4.94
C ALA A 37 6.47 -9.68 5.58
N PRO A 38 6.81 -9.95 6.84
CA PRO A 38 6.28 -11.10 7.59
C PRO A 38 4.79 -10.88 7.86
N ILE A 39 3.98 -10.97 6.82
CA ILE A 39 2.53 -10.94 6.90
C ILE A 39 2.10 -12.37 7.18
N PRO A 40 1.52 -12.67 8.36
CA PRO A 40 1.19 -14.04 8.77
C PRO A 40 0.05 -14.69 7.95
N ARG A 41 -0.43 -14.06 6.88
CA ARG A 41 -1.67 -14.44 6.17
C ARG A 41 -1.62 -14.32 4.65
N LYS A 42 -0.47 -14.62 4.03
CA LYS A 42 -0.31 -14.60 2.55
C LYS A 42 -1.38 -15.41 1.81
N ASN A 43 -1.83 -16.52 2.38
CA ASN A 43 -2.87 -17.36 1.79
C ASN A 43 -4.23 -16.65 1.74
N ALA A 44 -4.66 -16.01 2.84
CA ALA A 44 -5.92 -15.27 2.88
C ALA A 44 -5.93 -14.10 1.89
N ILE A 45 -4.79 -13.39 1.76
CA ILE A 45 -4.63 -12.33 0.76
C ILE A 45 -4.77 -12.90 -0.65
N ARG A 46 -4.11 -14.04 -0.94
CA ARG A 46 -4.19 -14.70 -2.24
C ARG A 46 -5.62 -15.07 -2.61
N GLU A 47 -6.32 -15.75 -1.70
CA GLU A 47 -7.72 -16.14 -1.89
C GLU A 47 -8.62 -14.93 -2.16
N LEU A 48 -8.45 -13.86 -1.38
CA LEU A 48 -9.22 -12.63 -1.54
C LEU A 48 -9.00 -11.99 -2.91
N VAL A 49 -7.74 -11.86 -3.34
CA VAL A 49 -7.36 -11.23 -4.62
C VAL A 49 -7.81 -12.09 -5.81
N GLU A 50 -7.62 -13.41 -5.74
CA GLU A 50 -8.00 -14.34 -6.82
C GLU A 50 -9.53 -14.46 -6.96
N SER A 51 -10.30 -14.28 -5.86
CA SER A 51 -11.78 -14.32 -5.89
C SER A 51 -12.42 -13.25 -6.79
N VAL A 52 -11.69 -12.17 -7.08
CA VAL A 52 -12.11 -11.06 -7.93
C VAL A 52 -11.30 -10.98 -9.23
N SER A 53 -10.71 -12.11 -9.66
CA SER A 53 -9.96 -12.24 -10.92
C SER A 53 -8.70 -11.35 -11.02
N HIS A 54 -8.12 -10.98 -9.88
CA HIS A 54 -6.77 -10.39 -9.81
C HIS A 54 -5.75 -11.45 -9.39
N GLN A 55 -4.46 -11.12 -9.45
CA GLN A 55 -3.39 -11.99 -8.99
C GLN A 55 -2.53 -11.29 -7.94
N VAL A 56 -1.87 -12.06 -7.08
CA VAL A 56 -0.88 -11.53 -6.13
C VAL A 56 0.47 -12.22 -6.28
N LEU A 57 1.52 -11.40 -6.34
CA LEU A 57 2.92 -11.80 -6.37
C LEU A 57 3.60 -11.31 -5.09
N PHE A 58 4.09 -12.25 -4.28
CA PHE A 58 4.91 -11.93 -3.11
C PHE A 58 6.38 -11.98 -3.49
N LEU A 59 7.08 -10.90 -3.23
CA LEU A 59 8.48 -10.76 -3.59
C LEU A 59 9.39 -11.62 -2.70
N PRO A 60 10.58 -12.03 -3.19
CA PRO A 60 11.63 -12.61 -2.35
C PRO A 60 12.19 -11.55 -1.38
N LYS A 61 12.83 -12.02 -0.29
CA LYS A 61 13.52 -11.13 0.65
C LYS A 61 14.67 -10.44 -0.08
N TYR A 62 14.68 -9.10 -0.07
CA TYR A 62 15.52 -8.23 -0.89
C TYR A 62 15.22 -8.35 -2.39
N SER A 63 14.31 -7.48 -2.86
CA SER A 63 14.04 -7.28 -4.29
C SER A 63 14.50 -5.88 -4.67
N PRO A 64 15.74 -5.72 -5.18
CA PRO A 64 16.30 -4.41 -5.55
C PRO A 64 15.55 -3.74 -6.72
N ASP A 65 14.67 -4.48 -7.40
CA ASP A 65 13.92 -4.01 -8.57
C ASP A 65 12.77 -3.04 -8.24
N PHE A 66 12.52 -2.72 -6.97
CA PHE A 66 11.47 -1.78 -6.52
C PHE A 66 11.96 -0.36 -6.26
N HIS A 67 12.99 0.06 -7.00
CA HIS A 67 13.53 1.42 -6.92
C HIS A 67 12.47 2.52 -7.07
N ASP A 68 11.44 2.31 -7.88
CA ASP A 68 10.41 3.32 -8.12
C ASP A 68 9.58 3.59 -6.85
N ILE A 69 9.11 2.53 -6.16
CA ILE A 69 8.36 2.72 -4.91
C ILE A 69 9.27 3.30 -3.82
N GLU A 70 10.52 2.86 -3.76
CA GLU A 70 11.50 3.37 -2.80
C GLU A 70 11.80 4.86 -3.04
N HIS A 71 11.83 5.28 -4.30
CA HIS A 71 11.97 6.68 -4.68
C HIS A 71 10.76 7.50 -4.23
N ASP A 72 9.55 7.01 -4.48
CA ASP A 72 8.30 7.65 -4.06
C ASP A 72 8.22 7.78 -2.54
N PHE A 73 8.52 6.70 -1.81
CA PHE A 73 8.59 6.74 -0.34
C PHE A 73 9.66 7.73 0.16
N SER A 74 10.79 7.83 -0.53
CA SER A 74 11.83 8.80 -0.21
C SER A 74 11.36 10.24 -0.47
N ALA A 75 10.63 10.48 -1.56
CA ALA A 75 10.05 11.77 -1.88
C ALA A 75 8.98 12.20 -0.86
N LEU A 76 8.07 11.30 -0.50
CA LEU A 76 7.07 11.51 0.55
C LEU A 76 7.70 11.83 1.91
N LYS A 77 8.77 11.12 2.30
CA LYS A 77 9.53 11.42 3.53
C LYS A 77 10.14 12.81 3.47
N ARG A 78 10.73 13.19 2.33
CA ARG A 78 11.27 14.55 2.13
C ARG A 78 10.18 15.61 2.25
N ALA A 79 9.04 15.40 1.60
CA ALA A 79 7.89 16.30 1.69
C ALA A 79 7.46 16.50 3.15
N ARG A 80 7.28 15.42 3.91
CA ARG A 80 6.95 15.47 5.34
C ARG A 80 7.98 16.22 6.19
N MET A 81 9.27 16.07 5.88
CA MET A 81 10.34 16.77 6.59
C MET A 81 10.41 18.26 6.26
N SER A 82 9.94 18.66 5.07
CA SER A 82 9.93 20.06 4.63
C SER A 82 8.65 20.83 4.99
N THR A 83 7.55 20.14 5.32
CA THR A 83 6.30 20.75 5.76
C THR A 83 6.32 21.09 7.25
N SER A 84 5.42 21.97 7.68
CA SER A 84 5.28 22.32 9.09
C SER A 84 4.79 21.13 9.94
N ILE A 85 5.08 21.15 11.23
CA ILE A 85 4.78 20.04 12.16
C ILE A 85 3.27 19.82 12.37
N ASP A 86 2.47 20.88 12.16
CA ASP A 86 1.01 20.90 12.22
C ASP A 86 0.35 20.38 10.94
N THR A 87 1.10 20.25 9.84
CA THR A 87 0.60 19.67 8.58
C THR A 87 0.27 18.19 8.78
N SER A 88 -0.98 17.84 8.49
CA SER A 88 -1.47 16.47 8.64
C SER A 88 -0.80 15.53 7.62
N LEU A 89 -0.66 14.24 7.96
CA LEU A 89 -0.10 13.28 7.00
C LEU A 89 -0.99 13.14 5.75
N ASP A 90 -2.31 13.27 5.90
CA ASP A 90 -3.27 13.21 4.79
C ASP A 90 -3.01 14.35 3.78
N GLU A 91 -2.78 15.55 4.29
CA GLU A 91 -2.47 16.73 3.49
C GLU A 91 -1.15 16.56 2.73
N VAL A 92 -0.08 16.11 3.41
CA VAL A 92 1.20 15.80 2.76
C VAL A 92 1.04 14.79 1.62
N ILE A 93 0.26 13.72 1.83
CA ILE A 93 0.02 12.70 0.81
C ILE A 93 -0.77 13.27 -0.36
N ARG A 94 -1.81 14.09 -0.09
CA ARG A 94 -2.63 14.71 -1.14
C ARG A 94 -1.81 15.65 -2.02
N GLU A 95 -0.96 16.46 -1.42
CA GLU A 95 -0.07 17.37 -2.16
C GLU A 95 0.92 16.60 -3.05
N TYR A 96 1.52 15.53 -2.52
CA TYR A 96 2.40 14.65 -3.29
C TYR A 96 1.69 13.98 -4.47
N CYS A 97 0.47 13.47 -4.27
CA CYS A 97 -0.29 12.84 -5.34
C CYS A 97 -0.85 13.83 -6.37
N ALA A 98 -0.87 15.13 -6.06
CA ALA A 98 -1.35 16.17 -6.95
C ALA A 98 -0.23 16.80 -7.82
N SER A 99 1.04 16.53 -7.50
CA SER A 99 2.23 16.95 -8.28
C SER A 99 2.60 15.95 -9.35
#